data_AF-A0A399XZR3-F1
#
_entry.id   AF-A0A399XZR3-F1
#
_cell.length_a   1.000
_cell.length_b   1.000
_cell.length_c   1.000
_cell.angle_alpha   90.00
_cell.angle_beta   90.00
_cell.angle_gamma   90.00
#
_symmetry.space_group_name_H-M   'P 1'
#
loop_
_entity.id
_entity.type
_entity.pdbx_description
1 polymer ?
#
loop_
_entity_poly.entity_id
_entity_poly.type
_entity_poly.pdbx_seq_one_letter_code
_entity_poly.pdbx_strand_id
1 'polypeptide(L)'
;MPRLAPTFRIGAPARLLPWMAELASTGAGLIDSYLPRRALTPRARERIIVAVVTERGSRTAAWVHAGWQSFLGDAEQGDAEAVMIDWARRCAQAGRPLPTSELEGVLPQRAIRSLRASVARATLAGEVGLAHERLLERILGPLPFRPADVAAELAVIAVGLPWVLPTAVIGTVFGLLGRVAPPLPEVEIAPREDANLLTQMLGESAPLLFGNALIRLVVLDLPVVVHLGVRSEQATSTISVGRHQIRVQDGIRSDVAAVVDGWLDPFIEAASGAITTEVSNLARRST
;
A
#
# COMPACT_ATOMS: atom_id res chain seq x y z
N MET A 1 -8.02 18.59 -9.18
CA MET A 1 -7.10 17.55 -9.68
C MET A 1 -6.09 18.21 -10.62
N PRO A 2 -4.77 18.10 -10.39
CA PRO A 2 -3.77 18.61 -11.32
C PRO A 2 -3.80 17.79 -12.63
N ARG A 3 -3.73 18.49 -13.77
CA ARG A 3 -3.68 17.90 -15.13
C ARG A 3 -2.39 17.09 -15.30
N LEU A 4 -2.46 15.97 -16.02
CA LEU A 4 -1.28 15.23 -16.45
C LEU A 4 -0.28 16.18 -17.12
N ALA A 5 0.99 16.12 -16.72
CA ALA A 5 2.05 16.70 -17.53
C ALA A 5 2.01 16.04 -18.93
N PRO A 6 1.98 16.82 -20.02
CA PRO A 6 1.61 16.32 -21.36
C PRO A 6 2.64 15.39 -22.05
N THR A 7 3.62 14.83 -21.34
CA THR A 7 4.81 14.23 -21.95
C THR A 7 4.96 12.71 -21.81
N PHE A 8 4.22 12.04 -20.93
CA PHE A 8 4.37 10.58 -20.77
C PHE A 8 3.60 9.80 -21.85
N ARG A 9 4.25 9.55 -22.98
CA ARG A 9 3.74 8.63 -24.02
C ARG A 9 3.90 7.19 -23.55
N ILE A 10 2.82 6.41 -23.65
CA ILE A 10 2.90 4.95 -23.53
C ILE A 10 3.77 4.45 -24.68
N GLY A 11 4.85 3.76 -24.33
CA GLY A 11 5.70 3.12 -25.33
C GLY A 11 5.06 1.85 -25.87
N ALA A 12 5.60 1.32 -26.97
CA ALA A 12 5.16 0.02 -27.49
C ALA A 12 5.22 -1.07 -26.40
N PRO A 13 4.33 -2.07 -26.41
CA PRO A 13 4.35 -3.19 -25.44
C PRO A 13 5.71 -3.89 -25.33
N ALA A 14 6.50 -3.86 -26.41
CA ALA A 14 7.88 -4.35 -26.43
C ALA A 14 8.78 -3.71 -25.36
N ARG A 15 8.48 -2.50 -24.87
CA ARG A 15 9.22 -1.85 -23.78
C ARG A 15 9.03 -2.53 -22.42
N LEU A 16 8.03 -3.41 -22.27
CA LEU A 16 7.86 -4.21 -21.07
C LEU A 16 8.83 -5.40 -21.02
N LEU A 17 9.36 -5.84 -22.17
CA LEU A 17 10.18 -7.05 -22.27
C LEU A 17 11.41 -7.03 -21.35
N PRO A 18 12.23 -5.95 -21.29
CA PRO A 18 13.37 -5.90 -20.39
C PRO A 18 12.96 -6.06 -18.92
N TRP A 19 11.83 -5.49 -18.52
CA TRP A 19 11.33 -5.55 -17.15
C TRP A 19 10.74 -6.91 -16.79
N MET A 20 10.04 -7.56 -17.72
CA MET A 20 9.57 -8.92 -17.53
C MET A 20 10.73 -9.91 -17.41
N ALA A 21 11.75 -9.77 -18.27
CA ALA A 21 12.97 -10.58 -18.20
C ALA A 21 13.72 -10.33 -16.87
N GLU A 22 13.84 -9.07 -16.47
CA GLU A 22 14.45 -8.68 -15.21
C GLU A 22 13.71 -9.30 -14.02
N LEU A 23 12.38 -9.18 -13.98
CA LEU A 23 11.56 -9.73 -12.91
C LEU A 23 11.61 -11.26 -12.87
N ALA A 24 11.62 -11.93 -14.03
CA ALA A 24 11.80 -13.38 -14.11
C ALA A 24 13.17 -13.82 -13.55
N SER A 25 14.24 -13.09 -13.90
CA SER A 25 15.60 -13.39 -13.42
C SER A 25 15.83 -13.05 -11.94
N THR A 26 15.00 -12.16 -11.37
CA THR A 26 15.15 -11.67 -9.99
C THR A 26 13.98 -12.08 -9.09
N GLY A 27 13.11 -12.99 -9.52
CA GLY A 27 11.88 -13.37 -8.81
C GLY A 27 12.08 -13.83 -7.37
N ALA A 28 13.21 -14.48 -7.06
CA ALA A 28 13.57 -14.84 -5.69
C ALA A 28 13.77 -13.61 -4.78
N GLY A 29 14.31 -12.51 -5.32
CA GLY A 29 14.44 -11.23 -4.63
C GLY A 29 13.08 -10.56 -4.36
N LEU A 30 12.11 -10.77 -5.25
CA LEU A 30 10.75 -10.30 -4.99
C LEU A 30 10.14 -11.04 -3.79
N ILE A 31 10.23 -12.37 -3.76
CA ILE A 31 9.72 -13.19 -2.65
C ILE A 31 10.42 -12.78 -1.35
N ASP A 32 11.74 -12.65 -1.39
CA ASP A 32 12.56 -12.20 -0.25
C ASP A 32 12.05 -10.89 0.37
N SER A 33 11.65 -9.92 -0.46
CA SER A 33 11.18 -8.61 0.00
C SER A 33 9.93 -8.66 0.88
N TYR A 34 9.21 -9.77 0.91
CA TYR A 34 8.01 -9.97 1.74
C TYR A 34 8.23 -10.89 2.94
N LEU A 35 9.41 -11.51 3.08
CA LEU A 35 9.70 -12.42 4.19
C LEU A 35 10.08 -11.68 5.50
N PRO A 36 9.96 -12.31 6.67
CA PRO A 36 10.32 -11.71 7.96
C PRO A 36 11.78 -11.24 8.06
N ARG A 37 12.71 -11.97 7.43
CA ARG A 37 14.15 -11.64 7.38
C ARG A 37 14.58 -11.08 6.02
N ARG A 38 13.72 -10.28 5.41
CA ARG A 38 13.92 -9.59 4.12
C ARG A 38 15.18 -8.73 4.07
N ALA A 39 15.80 -8.64 2.89
CA ALA A 39 16.98 -7.80 2.68
C ALA A 39 16.64 -6.30 2.50
N LEU A 40 15.42 -5.98 2.08
CA LEU A 40 14.90 -4.61 2.04
C LEU A 40 13.82 -4.47 3.11
N THR A 41 13.88 -3.39 3.89
CA THR A 41 12.78 -3.05 4.80
C THR A 41 11.52 -2.71 3.98
N PRO A 42 10.30 -2.87 4.53
CA PRO A 42 9.08 -2.51 3.80
C PRO A 42 9.08 -1.04 3.45
N ARG A 43 9.57 -0.19 4.36
CA ARG A 43 9.67 1.25 4.16
C ARG A 43 10.58 1.59 2.99
N ALA A 44 11.79 1.02 2.94
CA ALA A 44 12.70 1.24 1.82
C ALA A 44 12.08 0.75 0.50
N ARG A 45 11.42 -0.43 0.53
CA ARG A 45 10.71 -0.96 -0.65
C ARG A 45 9.61 -0.02 -1.13
N GLU A 46 8.74 0.49 -0.24
CA GLU A 46 7.68 1.41 -0.64
C GLU A 46 8.24 2.73 -1.18
N ARG A 47 9.31 3.29 -0.58
CA ARG A 47 9.99 4.49 -1.12
C ARG A 47 10.57 4.27 -2.51
N ILE A 48 11.20 3.11 -2.74
CA ILE A 48 11.67 2.70 -4.08
C ILE A 48 10.49 2.63 -5.06
N ILE A 49 9.38 1.99 -4.67
CA ILE A 49 8.20 1.86 -5.53
C ILE A 49 7.65 3.25 -5.86
N VAL A 50 7.43 4.12 -4.85
CA VAL A 50 6.95 5.49 -5.03
C VAL A 50 7.85 6.27 -5.98
N ALA A 51 9.18 6.20 -5.80
CA ALA A 51 10.12 6.87 -6.68
C ALA A 51 9.97 6.40 -8.13
N VAL A 52 9.93 5.08 -8.36
CA VAL A 52 9.78 4.50 -9.70
C VAL A 52 8.45 4.90 -10.34
N VAL A 53 7.31 4.68 -9.67
CA VAL A 53 5.99 4.94 -10.28
C VAL A 53 5.73 6.42 -10.51
N THR A 54 6.34 7.30 -9.71
CA THR A 54 6.33 8.75 -9.92
C THR A 54 7.09 9.11 -11.18
N GLU A 55 8.31 8.59 -11.37
CA GLU A 55 9.09 8.78 -12.61
C GLU A 55 8.37 8.21 -13.84
N ARG A 56 7.58 7.14 -13.67
CA ARG A 56 6.73 6.58 -14.74
C ARG A 56 5.45 7.36 -14.99
N GLY A 57 5.05 8.26 -14.09
CA GLY A 57 3.87 9.11 -14.22
C GLY A 57 2.54 8.42 -13.88
N SER A 58 2.52 7.27 -13.22
CA SER A 58 1.24 6.69 -12.74
C SER A 58 0.82 7.33 -11.43
N ARG A 59 -0.25 8.12 -11.47
CA ARG A 59 -0.79 8.82 -10.30
C ARG A 59 -1.44 7.86 -9.33
N THR A 60 -2.19 6.88 -9.82
CA THR A 60 -2.87 5.91 -8.96
C THR A 60 -1.87 5.04 -8.21
N ALA A 61 -0.84 4.53 -8.91
CA ALA A 61 0.19 3.73 -8.25
C ALA A 61 0.98 4.56 -7.24
N ALA A 62 1.38 5.79 -7.60
CA ALA A 62 2.07 6.69 -6.68
C ALA A 62 1.23 6.96 -5.42
N TRP A 63 -0.06 7.24 -5.58
CA TRP A 63 -0.97 7.50 -4.47
C TRP A 63 -1.13 6.29 -3.53
N VAL A 64 -1.36 5.09 -4.08
CA VAL A 64 -1.50 3.87 -3.27
C VAL A 64 -0.23 3.59 -2.47
N HIS A 65 0.93 3.65 -3.12
CA HIS A 65 2.21 3.34 -2.47
C HIS A 65 2.69 4.44 -1.51
N ALA A 66 2.36 5.70 -1.78
CA ALA A 66 2.57 6.77 -0.82
C ALA A 66 1.73 6.56 0.45
N GLY A 67 0.48 6.09 0.32
CA GLY A 67 -0.35 5.73 1.47
C GLY A 67 0.27 4.61 2.31
N TRP A 68 0.81 3.56 1.67
CA TRP A 68 1.56 2.51 2.37
C TRP A 68 2.84 3.03 3.03
N GLN A 69 3.57 3.91 2.36
CA GLN A 69 4.75 4.56 2.94
C GLN A 69 4.38 5.34 4.21
N SER A 70 3.33 6.16 4.17
CA SER A 70 2.84 6.92 5.33
C SER A 70 2.40 6.00 6.47
N PHE A 71 1.70 4.91 6.16
CA PHE A 71 1.31 3.90 7.17
C PHE A 71 2.52 3.27 7.87
N LEU A 72 3.63 3.10 7.15
CA LEU A 72 4.87 2.57 7.71
C LEU A 72 5.66 3.60 8.54
N GLY A 73 5.21 4.86 8.61
CA GLY A 73 5.81 5.93 9.42
C GLY A 73 7.10 6.53 8.83
N ASP A 74 7.47 7.70 9.37
CA ASP A 74 8.65 8.46 8.97
C ASP A 74 9.89 8.02 9.77
N ALA A 75 10.98 7.78 9.06
CA ALA A 75 12.30 7.54 9.62
C ALA A 75 13.35 8.21 8.74
N GLU A 76 14.44 8.68 9.33
CA GLU A 76 15.55 9.25 8.56
C GLU A 76 16.04 8.27 7.50
N GLN A 77 16.29 8.82 6.31
CA GLN A 77 16.80 8.07 5.18
C GLN A 77 18.32 7.96 5.31
N GLY A 78 18.84 6.74 5.40
CA GLY A 78 20.28 6.50 5.41
C GLY A 78 20.92 6.62 4.02
N ASP A 79 22.23 6.83 3.97
CA ASP A 79 22.99 6.99 2.72
C ASP A 79 22.79 5.83 1.73
N ALA A 80 22.80 4.59 2.23
CA ALA A 80 22.57 3.40 1.41
C ALA A 80 21.17 3.40 0.76
N GLU A 81 20.15 3.92 1.47
CA GLU A 81 18.80 4.03 0.94
C GLU A 81 18.69 5.12 -0.13
N ALA A 82 19.40 6.23 0.03
CA ALA A 82 19.50 7.27 -0.99
C ALA A 82 20.09 6.74 -2.30
N VAL A 83 21.16 5.96 -2.22
CA VAL A 83 21.79 5.32 -3.39
C VAL A 83 20.81 4.36 -4.08
N MET A 84 20.05 3.55 -3.33
CA MET A 84 19.03 2.67 -3.90
C MET A 84 17.93 3.43 -4.64
N ILE A 85 17.42 4.51 -4.05
CA ILE A 85 16.35 5.33 -4.63
C ILE A 85 16.84 6.03 -5.89
N ASP A 86 18.06 6.58 -5.87
CA ASP A 86 18.66 7.22 -7.05
C ASP A 86 18.82 6.23 -8.22
N TRP A 87 19.39 5.05 -7.96
CA TRP A 87 19.52 4.00 -8.96
C TRP A 87 18.15 3.56 -9.52
N ALA A 88 17.15 3.43 -8.66
CA ALA A 88 15.78 3.07 -9.06
C ALA A 88 15.15 4.15 -9.97
N ARG A 89 15.35 5.43 -9.67
CA ARG A 89 14.89 6.55 -10.53
C ARG A 89 15.59 6.53 -11.88
N ARG A 90 16.92 6.37 -11.92
CA ARG A 90 17.68 6.28 -13.18
C ARG A 90 17.24 5.10 -14.04
N CYS A 91 16.94 3.95 -13.44
CA CYS A 91 16.33 2.81 -14.12
C CYS A 91 14.97 3.18 -14.76
N ALA A 92 14.08 3.83 -13.99
CA ALA A 92 12.76 4.22 -14.46
C ALA A 92 12.82 5.26 -15.61
N GLN A 93 13.74 6.23 -15.51
CA GLN A 93 14.00 7.25 -16.53
C GLN A 93 14.60 6.65 -17.80
N ALA A 94 15.57 5.74 -17.65
CA ALA A 94 16.20 5.05 -18.78
C ALA A 94 15.23 4.07 -19.48
N GLY A 95 14.15 3.66 -18.80
CA GLY A 95 13.17 2.71 -19.33
C GLY A 95 13.72 1.28 -19.46
N ARG A 96 14.82 0.96 -18.78
CA ARG A 96 15.44 -0.37 -18.73
C ARG A 96 16.21 -0.58 -17.41
N PRO A 97 16.44 -1.83 -16.98
CA PRO A 97 17.36 -2.12 -15.89
C PRO A 97 18.77 -1.60 -16.21
N LEU A 98 19.42 -0.95 -15.24
CA LEU A 98 20.81 -0.49 -15.34
C LEU A 98 21.78 -1.47 -14.65
N PRO A 99 23.08 -1.44 -14.97
CA PRO A 99 24.09 -2.18 -14.23
C PRO A 99 24.09 -1.86 -12.73
N THR A 100 24.50 -2.82 -11.90
CA THR A 100 24.50 -2.70 -10.43
C THR A 100 25.88 -2.51 -9.81
N SER A 101 26.93 -2.29 -10.61
CA SER A 101 28.31 -2.19 -10.12
C SER A 101 28.52 -1.12 -9.04
N GLU A 102 27.79 -0.01 -9.12
CA GLU A 102 27.78 1.06 -8.12
C GLU A 102 27.10 0.67 -6.79
N LEU A 103 26.20 -0.33 -6.82
CA LEU A 103 25.50 -0.83 -5.64
C LEU A 103 26.29 -1.89 -4.89
N GLU A 104 27.19 -2.61 -5.57
CA GLU A 104 27.95 -3.74 -5.02
C GLU A 104 28.91 -3.33 -3.91
N GLY A 105 29.36 -2.06 -3.91
CA GLY A 105 30.18 -1.49 -2.83
C GLY A 105 29.38 -1.05 -1.59
N VAL A 106 28.05 -1.00 -1.67
CA VAL A 106 27.18 -0.42 -0.63
C VAL A 106 26.18 -1.43 -0.08
N LEU A 107 25.75 -2.40 -0.90
CA LEU A 107 24.67 -3.32 -0.57
C LEU A 107 25.11 -4.78 -0.74
N PRO A 108 24.65 -5.69 0.15
CA PRO A 108 24.85 -7.11 -0.06
C PRO A 108 24.07 -7.58 -1.30
N GLN A 109 24.59 -8.61 -1.98
CA GLN A 109 23.98 -9.18 -3.20
C GLN A 109 22.52 -9.61 -3.04
N ARG A 110 22.11 -10.00 -1.83
CA ARG A 110 20.71 -10.32 -1.52
C ARG A 110 19.82 -9.06 -1.63
N ALA A 111 20.26 -7.93 -1.08
CA ALA A 111 19.54 -6.66 -1.17
C ALA A 111 19.49 -6.14 -2.62
N ILE A 112 20.59 -6.29 -3.38
CA ILE A 112 20.63 -5.92 -4.80
C ILE A 112 19.58 -6.71 -5.60
N ARG A 113 19.48 -8.03 -5.39
CA ARG A 113 18.44 -8.85 -6.05
C ARG A 113 17.02 -8.40 -5.68
N SER A 114 16.76 -8.12 -4.41
CA SER A 114 15.45 -7.64 -3.94
C SER A 114 15.12 -6.24 -4.48
N LEU A 115 16.12 -5.36 -4.60
CA LEU A 115 15.99 -4.03 -5.20
C LEU A 115 15.65 -4.12 -6.69
N ARG A 116 16.43 -4.89 -7.46
CA ARG A 116 16.20 -5.11 -8.90
C ARG A 116 14.79 -5.64 -9.16
N ALA A 117 14.35 -6.64 -8.38
CA ALA A 117 13.01 -7.19 -8.49
C ALA A 117 11.91 -6.16 -8.15
N SER A 118 12.14 -5.35 -7.11
CA SER A 118 11.21 -4.29 -6.71
C SER A 118 11.07 -3.21 -7.78
N VAL A 119 12.19 -2.77 -8.38
CA VAL A 119 12.21 -1.78 -9.46
C VAL A 119 11.53 -2.32 -10.72
N ALA A 120 11.82 -3.57 -11.11
CA ALA A 120 11.18 -4.20 -12.26
C ALA A 120 9.65 -4.30 -12.07
N ARG A 121 9.20 -4.79 -10.90
CA ARG A 121 7.77 -4.88 -10.58
C ARG A 121 7.10 -3.52 -10.52
N ALA A 122 7.72 -2.54 -9.84
CA ALA A 122 7.20 -1.18 -9.74
C ALA A 122 7.09 -0.51 -11.12
N THR A 123 8.07 -0.74 -12.00
CA THR A 123 8.04 -0.19 -13.36
C THR A 123 6.90 -0.81 -14.17
N LEU A 124 6.76 -2.14 -14.15
CA LEU A 124 5.63 -2.82 -14.80
C LEU A 124 4.28 -2.31 -14.26
N ALA A 125 4.16 -2.13 -12.95
CA ALA A 125 2.95 -1.61 -12.31
C ALA A 125 2.68 -0.15 -12.71
N GLY A 126 3.71 0.69 -12.79
CA GLY A 126 3.60 2.07 -13.26
C GLY A 126 3.15 2.15 -14.72
N GLU A 127 3.68 1.30 -15.60
CA GLU A 127 3.28 1.27 -17.03
C GLU A 127 1.81 0.82 -17.19
N VAL A 128 1.41 -0.23 -16.47
CA VAL A 128 0.01 -0.71 -16.47
C VAL A 128 -0.93 0.34 -15.87
N GLY A 129 -0.53 0.97 -14.76
CA GLY A 129 -1.30 2.03 -14.10
C GLY A 129 -1.51 3.23 -15.01
N LEU A 130 -0.44 3.70 -15.67
CA LEU A 130 -0.51 4.81 -16.63
C LEU A 130 -1.38 4.44 -17.85
N ALA A 131 -1.25 3.22 -18.37
CA ALA A 131 -2.07 2.73 -19.48
C ALA A 131 -3.56 2.70 -19.12
N HIS A 132 -3.87 2.22 -17.93
CA HIS A 132 -5.23 2.22 -17.40
C HIS A 132 -5.78 3.64 -17.19
N GLU A 133 -5.02 4.54 -16.57
CA GLU A 133 -5.42 5.94 -16.36
C GLU A 133 -5.72 6.65 -17.70
N ARG A 134 -4.85 6.48 -18.70
CA ARG A 134 -5.05 7.09 -20.03
C ARG A 134 -6.23 6.50 -20.79
N LEU A 135 -6.43 5.19 -20.70
CA LEU A 135 -7.59 4.53 -21.29
C LEU A 135 -8.88 5.10 -20.69
N LEU A 136 -8.95 5.25 -19.37
CA LEU A 136 -10.09 5.88 -18.69
C LEU A 136 -10.27 7.34 -19.12
N GLU A 137 -9.19 8.12 -19.22
CA GLU A 137 -9.27 9.52 -19.67
C GLU A 137 -9.68 9.65 -21.15
N ARG A 138 -9.51 8.63 -21.99
CA ARG A 138 -10.02 8.62 -23.37
C ARG A 138 -11.48 8.22 -23.48
N ILE A 139 -11.92 7.31 -22.62
CA ILE A 139 -13.30 6.80 -22.61
C ILE A 139 -14.22 7.79 -21.89
N LEU A 140 -13.77 8.32 -20.75
CA LEU A 140 -14.59 9.10 -19.81
C LEU A 140 -14.10 10.54 -19.62
N GLY A 141 -12.98 10.91 -20.23
CA GLY A 141 -12.27 12.14 -19.91
C GLY A 141 -11.90 12.99 -21.13
N PRO A 142 -10.89 13.86 -20.98
CA PRO A 142 -10.56 14.87 -21.99
C PRO A 142 -9.58 14.38 -23.07
N LEU A 143 -9.02 13.17 -22.97
CA LEU A 143 -8.08 12.69 -23.97
C LEU A 143 -8.82 12.28 -25.25
N PRO A 144 -8.29 12.61 -26.44
CA PRO A 144 -8.93 12.23 -27.69
C PRO A 144 -8.94 10.70 -27.87
N PHE A 145 -10.09 10.17 -28.27
CA PHE A 145 -10.23 8.76 -28.63
C PHE A 145 -9.52 8.49 -29.96
N ARG A 146 -8.50 7.63 -29.94
CA ARG A 146 -7.75 7.17 -31.12
C ARG A 146 -7.62 5.65 -31.05
N PRO A 147 -8.17 4.88 -31.99
CA PRO A 147 -8.17 3.42 -31.90
C PRO A 147 -6.78 2.80 -31.72
N ALA A 148 -5.77 3.32 -32.42
CA ALA A 148 -4.39 2.85 -32.28
C ALA A 148 -3.82 3.06 -30.87
N ASP A 149 -4.14 4.19 -30.23
CA ASP A 149 -3.69 4.48 -28.87
C ASP A 149 -4.40 3.57 -27.85
N VAL A 150 -5.72 3.37 -28.02
CA VAL A 150 -6.51 2.47 -27.18
C VAL A 150 -6.02 1.03 -27.29
N ALA A 151 -5.72 0.57 -28.51
CA ALA A 151 -5.15 -0.76 -28.74
C ALA A 151 -3.78 -0.92 -28.06
N ALA A 152 -2.92 0.10 -28.11
CA ALA A 152 -1.63 0.10 -27.43
C ALA A 152 -1.79 0.08 -25.89
N GLU A 153 -2.69 0.89 -25.35
CA GLU A 153 -3.04 0.93 -23.92
C GLU A 153 -3.56 -0.43 -23.43
N LEU A 154 -4.52 -1.03 -24.15
CA LEU A 154 -5.03 -2.37 -23.87
C LEU A 154 -3.96 -3.45 -23.98
N ALA A 155 -3.05 -3.36 -24.96
CA ALA A 155 -1.96 -4.32 -25.10
C ALA A 155 -0.98 -4.25 -23.93
N VAL A 156 -0.64 -3.05 -23.46
CA VAL A 156 0.20 -2.87 -22.26
C VAL A 156 -0.48 -3.44 -21.02
N ILE A 157 -1.78 -3.18 -20.84
CA ILE A 157 -2.56 -3.75 -19.75
C ILE A 157 -2.57 -5.28 -19.85
N ALA A 158 -2.93 -5.85 -21.00
CA ALA A 158 -3.04 -7.30 -21.18
C ALA A 158 -1.71 -8.03 -20.95
N VAL A 159 -0.60 -7.47 -21.42
CA VAL A 159 0.74 -8.06 -21.26
C VAL A 159 1.28 -7.86 -19.84
N GLY A 160 1.08 -6.68 -19.25
CA GLY A 160 1.64 -6.33 -17.94
C GLY A 160 0.83 -6.86 -16.75
N LEU A 161 -0.49 -6.94 -16.88
CA LEU A 161 -1.42 -7.29 -15.79
C LEU A 161 -1.06 -8.63 -15.10
N PRO A 162 -0.72 -9.73 -15.79
CA PRO A 162 -0.30 -10.99 -15.16
C PRO A 162 0.87 -10.85 -14.18
N TRP A 163 1.77 -9.90 -14.43
CA TRP A 163 2.98 -9.68 -13.63
C TRP A 163 2.75 -8.78 -12.41
N VAL A 164 1.70 -7.95 -12.47
CA VAL A 164 1.38 -6.97 -11.43
C VAL A 164 0.10 -7.32 -10.67
N LEU A 165 -0.60 -8.38 -11.09
CA LEU A 165 -1.87 -8.88 -10.58
C LEU A 165 -1.94 -9.10 -9.06
N PRO A 166 -0.84 -9.44 -8.34
CA PRO A 166 -0.88 -9.44 -6.88
C PRO A 166 -1.03 -8.04 -6.25
N THR A 167 -1.05 -6.96 -7.05
CA THR A 167 -1.11 -5.53 -6.63
C THR A 167 -2.05 -4.67 -7.48
N ALA A 168 -2.29 -4.99 -8.75
CA ALA A 168 -3.14 -4.19 -9.65
C ALA A 168 -4.64 -4.47 -9.48
N VAL A 169 -5.02 -5.71 -9.13
CA VAL A 169 -6.41 -6.03 -8.73
C VAL A 169 -6.78 -5.21 -7.51
N ILE A 170 -5.86 -5.13 -6.55
CA ILE A 170 -5.94 -4.25 -5.39
C ILE A 170 -6.30 -2.83 -5.84
N GLY A 171 -5.45 -2.07 -6.54
CA GLY A 171 -5.67 -0.64 -6.82
C GLY A 171 -6.99 -0.25 -7.52
N THR A 172 -7.38 -0.97 -8.58
CA THR A 172 -8.63 -0.69 -9.33
C THR A 172 -9.87 -1.11 -8.54
N VAL A 173 -9.75 -2.19 -7.76
CA VAL A 173 -10.76 -2.59 -6.78
C VAL A 173 -10.85 -1.51 -5.69
N PHE A 174 -9.76 -1.01 -5.09
CA PHE A 174 -9.81 0.08 -4.08
C PHE A 174 -10.48 1.37 -4.57
N GLY A 175 -10.25 1.78 -5.83
CA GLY A 175 -10.83 3.00 -6.40
C GLY A 175 -12.34 2.91 -6.67
N LEU A 176 -12.82 1.74 -7.11
CA LEU A 176 -14.26 1.46 -7.27
C LEU A 176 -14.92 1.15 -5.92
N LEU A 177 -14.24 0.40 -5.06
CA LEU A 177 -14.71 0.02 -3.74
C LEU A 177 -14.80 1.20 -2.78
N GLY A 178 -13.96 2.23 -2.89
CA GLY A 178 -14.09 3.44 -2.05
C GLY A 178 -15.43 4.17 -2.21
N ARG A 179 -16.13 3.98 -3.33
CA ARG A 179 -17.48 4.52 -3.58
C ARG A 179 -18.62 3.60 -3.12
N VAL A 180 -18.33 2.31 -2.92
CA VAL A 180 -19.31 1.27 -2.54
C VAL A 180 -19.10 0.82 -1.09
N ALA A 181 -17.95 1.14 -0.50
CA ALA A 181 -17.59 0.73 0.85
C ALA A 181 -18.60 1.30 1.85
N PRO A 182 -19.11 0.44 2.75
CA PRO A 182 -20.05 0.90 3.75
C PRO A 182 -19.44 2.03 4.58
N PRO A 183 -20.25 3.02 5.02
CA PRO A 183 -19.78 4.03 5.94
C PRO A 183 -19.16 3.35 7.16
N LEU A 184 -18.15 3.99 7.75
CA LEU A 184 -17.54 3.46 8.96
C LEU A 184 -18.62 3.39 10.04
N PRO A 185 -18.96 2.19 10.57
CA PRO A 185 -19.97 2.09 11.60
C PRO A 185 -19.44 2.68 12.90
N GLU A 186 -20.36 3.14 13.74
CA GLU A 186 -20.02 3.59 15.08
C GLU A 186 -19.43 2.40 15.86
N VAL A 187 -18.27 2.62 16.48
CA VAL A 187 -17.58 1.58 17.23
C VAL A 187 -18.23 1.48 18.59
N GLU A 188 -18.88 0.35 18.85
CA GLU A 188 -19.48 0.09 20.16
C GLU A 188 -18.37 -0.32 21.13
N ILE A 189 -18.07 0.57 22.07
CA ILE A 189 -17.13 0.32 23.17
C ILE A 189 -17.95 0.11 24.44
N ALA A 190 -17.55 -0.83 25.29
CA ALA A 190 -18.13 -0.94 26.63
C ALA A 190 -18.04 0.42 27.39
N PRO A 191 -18.98 0.72 28.30
CA PRO A 191 -18.96 1.95 29.08
C PRO A 191 -17.58 2.20 29.70
N ARG A 192 -17.11 3.45 29.71
CA ARG A 192 -15.76 3.83 30.19
C ARG A 192 -15.45 3.36 31.62
N GLU A 193 -16.49 3.16 32.40
CA GLU A 193 -16.45 2.75 33.81
C GLU A 193 -16.04 1.26 33.95
N ASP A 194 -16.30 0.45 32.93
CA ASP A 194 -16.13 -1.01 32.91
C ASP A 194 -15.09 -1.50 31.89
N ALA A 195 -14.55 -0.59 31.07
CA ALA A 195 -13.64 -0.93 29.97
C ALA A 195 -12.17 -0.76 30.37
N ASN A 196 -11.38 -1.83 30.24
CA ASN A 196 -9.94 -1.74 30.45
C ASN A 196 -9.27 -0.86 29.38
N LEU A 197 -8.05 -0.40 29.70
CA LEU A 197 -7.28 0.51 28.84
C LEU A 197 -7.09 -0.04 27.41
N LEU A 198 -6.90 -1.35 27.27
CA LEU A 198 -6.75 -2.00 25.97
C LEU A 198 -8.03 -1.90 25.13
N THR A 199 -9.19 -2.14 25.73
CA THR A 199 -10.50 -1.99 25.07
C THR A 199 -10.75 -0.56 24.61
N GLN A 200 -10.42 0.44 25.44
CA GLN A 200 -10.54 1.85 25.07
C GLN A 200 -9.60 2.22 23.92
N MET A 201 -8.33 1.81 23.99
CA MET A 201 -7.34 2.07 22.92
C MET A 201 -7.73 1.42 21.59
N LEU A 202 -8.21 0.18 21.62
CA LEU A 202 -8.67 -0.53 20.43
C LEU A 202 -9.95 0.10 19.86
N GLY A 203 -10.86 0.52 20.73
CA GLY A 203 -12.07 1.24 20.34
C GLY A 203 -11.77 2.57 19.64
N GLU A 204 -10.85 3.36 20.20
CA GLU A 204 -10.42 4.65 19.61
C GLU A 204 -9.57 4.47 18.35
N SER A 205 -8.84 3.36 18.22
CA SER A 205 -8.00 3.05 17.04
C SER A 205 -8.78 2.35 15.92
N ALA A 206 -9.93 1.75 16.22
CA ALA A 206 -10.74 1.04 15.24
C ALA A 206 -11.11 1.90 14.02
N PRO A 207 -11.51 3.19 14.15
CA PRO A 207 -11.74 4.06 12.99
C PRO A 207 -10.52 4.22 12.07
N LEU A 208 -9.30 4.17 12.60
CA LEU A 208 -8.07 4.24 11.81
C LEU A 208 -7.80 2.92 11.09
N LEU A 209 -7.97 1.80 11.78
CA LEU A 209 -7.79 0.44 11.24
C LEU A 209 -8.83 0.12 10.16
N PHE A 210 -10.08 0.51 10.39
CA PHE A 210 -11.19 0.35 9.45
C PHE A 210 -11.40 1.56 8.55
N GLY A 211 -10.58 2.61 8.64
CA GLY A 211 -10.61 3.75 7.74
C GLY A 211 -10.39 3.33 6.28
N ASN A 212 -9.65 2.22 6.10
CA ASN A 212 -9.45 1.58 4.82
C ASN A 212 -10.74 0.91 4.29
N ALA A 213 -11.22 1.40 3.14
CA ALA A 213 -12.43 0.93 2.47
C ALA A 213 -12.45 -0.59 2.18
N LEU A 214 -11.30 -1.23 1.95
CA LEU A 214 -11.23 -2.68 1.69
C LEU A 214 -11.36 -3.50 2.97
N ILE A 215 -10.77 -3.03 4.08
CA ILE A 215 -10.97 -3.69 5.37
C ILE A 215 -12.45 -3.60 5.75
N ARG A 216 -13.12 -2.49 5.44
CA ARG A 216 -14.58 -2.37 5.62
C ARG A 216 -15.35 -3.38 4.77
N LEU A 217 -15.10 -3.48 3.47
CA LEU A 217 -15.85 -4.41 2.62
C LEU A 217 -15.57 -5.88 2.91
N VAL A 218 -14.33 -6.23 3.26
CA VAL A 218 -13.99 -7.64 3.54
C VAL A 218 -14.49 -8.06 4.92
N VAL A 219 -14.45 -7.16 5.90
CA VAL A 219 -14.68 -7.53 7.30
C VAL A 219 -16.09 -7.14 7.78
N LEU A 220 -16.67 -6.02 7.31
CA LEU A 220 -18.01 -5.60 7.72
C LEU A 220 -19.14 -6.30 6.95
N ASP A 221 -18.92 -6.68 5.69
CA ASP A 221 -19.93 -7.43 4.92
C ASP A 221 -19.88 -8.94 5.16
N LEU A 222 -19.07 -9.41 6.13
CA LEU A 222 -19.08 -10.81 6.51
C LEU A 222 -20.50 -11.20 6.97
N PRO A 223 -21.06 -12.32 6.46
CA PRO A 223 -22.37 -12.82 6.89
C PRO A 223 -22.36 -13.27 8.36
N VAL A 224 -21.16 -13.43 8.93
CA VAL A 224 -20.87 -13.86 10.29
C VAL A 224 -20.07 -12.77 11.01
N VAL A 225 -20.24 -12.71 12.34
CA VAL A 225 -19.39 -11.86 13.19
C VAL A 225 -18.13 -12.66 13.52
N VAL A 226 -16.97 -12.09 13.24
CA VAL A 226 -15.67 -12.67 13.58
C VAL A 226 -15.18 -12.02 14.86
N HIS A 227 -14.82 -12.84 15.84
CA HIS A 227 -14.27 -12.42 17.12
C HIS A 227 -12.75 -12.64 17.13
N LEU A 228 -12.01 -11.56 17.34
CA LEU A 228 -10.55 -11.58 17.46
C LEU A 228 -10.18 -11.19 18.89
N GLY A 229 -9.55 -12.12 19.62
CA GLY A 229 -8.99 -11.84 20.93
C GLY A 229 -7.68 -11.07 20.80
N VAL A 230 -7.49 -10.04 21.60
CA VAL A 230 -6.24 -9.28 21.73
C VAL A 230 -5.78 -9.42 23.17
N ARG A 231 -4.53 -9.87 23.35
CA ARG A 231 -3.91 -10.02 24.65
C ARG A 231 -2.63 -9.19 24.71
N SER A 232 -2.52 -8.37 25.75
CA SER A 232 -1.32 -7.60 26.06
C SER A 232 -1.02 -7.71 27.54
N GLU A 233 -0.01 -8.50 27.89
CA GLU A 233 0.42 -8.79 29.27
C GLU A 233 -0.76 -9.17 30.20
N GLN A 234 -1.28 -8.22 30.97
CA GLN A 234 -2.37 -8.42 31.93
C GLN A 234 -3.75 -8.01 31.41
N ALA A 235 -3.83 -7.34 30.25
CA ALA A 235 -5.07 -6.87 29.66
C ALA A 235 -5.52 -7.78 28.51
N THR A 236 -6.83 -7.99 28.44
CA THR A 236 -7.45 -8.76 27.37
C THR A 236 -8.67 -8.03 26.83
N SER A 237 -8.86 -8.09 25.53
CA SER A 237 -9.98 -7.49 24.84
C SER A 237 -10.40 -8.35 23.65
N THR A 238 -11.64 -8.24 23.20
CA THR A 238 -12.14 -8.89 22.00
C THR A 238 -12.68 -7.85 21.04
N ILE A 239 -12.14 -7.84 19.83
CA ILE A 239 -12.69 -7.07 18.71
C ILE A 239 -13.63 -7.98 17.92
N SER A 240 -14.88 -7.58 17.82
CA SER A 240 -15.91 -8.26 17.04
C SER A 240 -16.19 -7.44 15.79
N VAL A 241 -16.07 -8.05 14.61
CA VAL A 241 -16.27 -7.36 13.34
C VAL A 241 -17.13 -8.20 12.41
N GLY A 242 -18.13 -7.58 11.79
CA GLY A 242 -19.03 -8.23 10.84
C GLY A 242 -20.42 -7.62 10.90
N ARG A 243 -21.26 -7.94 9.90
CA ARG A 243 -22.64 -7.44 9.79
C ARG A 243 -22.75 -5.92 9.99
N HIS A 244 -21.83 -5.16 9.42
CA HIS A 244 -21.79 -3.69 9.52
C HIS A 244 -21.59 -3.14 10.93
N GLN A 245 -21.02 -3.94 11.86
CA GLN A 245 -20.75 -3.51 13.23
C GLN A 245 -19.30 -3.81 13.61
N ILE A 246 -18.76 -2.93 14.45
CA ILE A 246 -17.49 -3.12 15.15
C ILE A 246 -17.79 -2.96 16.63
N ARG A 247 -17.47 -3.99 17.42
CA ARG A 247 -17.63 -3.95 18.87
C ARG A 247 -16.33 -4.34 19.56
N VAL A 248 -15.93 -3.57 20.55
CA VAL A 248 -14.76 -3.88 21.37
C VAL A 248 -15.24 -4.13 22.80
N GLN A 249 -14.89 -5.30 23.34
CA GLN A 249 -15.33 -5.77 24.66
C GLN A 249 -14.15 -6.20 25.50
N ASP A 250 -14.27 -6.03 26.81
CA ASP A 250 -13.30 -6.55 27.77
C ASP A 250 -13.28 -8.08 27.80
N GLY A 251 -12.07 -8.64 27.97
CA GLY A 251 -11.86 -10.08 28.04
C GLY A 251 -11.72 -10.76 26.69
N ILE A 252 -11.34 -12.05 26.70
CA ILE A 252 -11.35 -12.92 25.52
C ILE A 252 -12.66 -13.72 25.53
N ARG A 253 -13.49 -13.55 24.51
CA ARG A 253 -14.68 -14.39 24.34
C ARG A 253 -14.29 -15.85 24.11
N SER A 254 -15.12 -16.79 24.54
CA SER A 254 -14.88 -18.22 24.35
C SER A 254 -14.96 -18.68 22.89
N ASP A 255 -15.51 -17.85 22.00
CA ASP A 255 -15.75 -18.11 20.57
C ASP A 255 -14.80 -17.34 19.64
N VAL A 256 -13.65 -16.88 20.13
CA VAL A 256 -12.66 -16.19 19.30
C VAL A 256 -12.08 -17.10 18.22
N ALA A 257 -12.03 -16.58 16.99
CA ALA A 257 -11.44 -17.26 15.84
C ALA A 257 -9.91 -17.33 15.94
N ALA A 258 -9.30 -16.32 16.57
CA ALA A 258 -7.87 -16.25 16.84
C ALA A 258 -7.59 -15.31 18.02
N VAL A 259 -6.46 -15.53 18.69
CA VAL A 259 -5.92 -14.63 19.71
C VAL A 259 -4.60 -14.06 19.21
N VAL A 260 -4.54 -12.73 19.12
CA VAL A 260 -3.31 -11.98 18.83
C VAL A 260 -2.63 -11.68 20.16
N ASP A 261 -1.43 -12.23 20.32
CA ASP A 261 -0.62 -12.11 21.53
C ASP A 261 0.65 -11.32 21.19
N GLY A 262 0.81 -10.12 21.74
CA GLY A 262 2.01 -9.33 21.48
C GLY A 262 1.94 -7.83 21.79
N TRP A 263 3.12 -7.21 21.80
CA TRP A 263 3.38 -5.79 22.08
C TRP A 263 2.61 -4.86 21.12
N LEU A 264 1.83 -3.96 21.71
CA LEU A 264 0.93 -3.01 21.05
C LEU A 264 1.65 -1.76 20.52
N ASP A 265 2.97 -1.68 20.59
CA ASP A 265 3.74 -0.50 20.18
C ASP A 265 3.32 0.07 18.81
N PRO A 266 3.09 -0.74 17.74
CA PRO A 266 2.62 -0.19 16.47
C PRO A 266 1.22 0.43 16.53
N PHE A 267 0.35 -0.06 17.43
CA PHE A 267 -0.98 0.49 17.68
C PHE A 267 -0.91 1.74 18.57
N ILE A 268 -0.02 1.74 19.56
CA ILE A 268 0.25 2.90 20.43
C ILE A 268 0.85 4.05 19.60
N GLU A 269 1.80 3.75 18.69
CA GLU A 269 2.38 4.72 17.77
C GLU A 269 1.33 5.29 16.80
N ALA A 270 0.47 4.43 16.24
CA ALA A 270 -0.62 4.85 15.36
C ALA A 270 -1.68 5.70 16.09
N ALA A 271 -2.08 5.31 17.29
CA ALA A 271 -3.02 6.04 18.14
C ALA A 271 -2.42 7.39 18.60
N SER A 272 -1.15 7.39 19.02
CA SER A 272 -0.43 8.60 19.43
C SER A 272 -0.26 9.58 18.28
N GLY A 273 0.01 9.09 17.07
CA GLY A 273 0.08 9.89 15.84
C GLY A 273 -1.27 10.51 15.45
N ALA A 274 -2.37 9.78 15.63
CA ALA A 274 -3.71 10.32 15.39
C ALA A 274 -4.11 11.39 16.42
N ILE A 275 -3.80 11.17 17.70
CA ILE A 275 -4.04 12.14 18.77
C ILE A 275 -3.23 13.42 18.56
N THR A 276 -1.94 13.30 18.23
CA THR A 276 -1.09 14.48 17.93
C THR A 276 -1.56 15.24 16.69
N THR A 277 -2.05 14.53 15.67
CA THR A 277 -2.65 15.15 14.48
C THR A 277 -3.93 15.91 14.82
N GLU A 278 -4.80 15.35 15.67
CA GLU A 278 -6.05 16.01 16.07
C GLU A 278 -5.81 17.22 16.98
N VAL A 279 -4.86 17.12 17.91
CA VAL A 279 -4.41 18.26 18.75
C VAL A 279 -3.81 19.37 17.88
N SER A 280 -3.03 19.03 16.85
CA SER A 280 -2.50 20.01 15.88
C SER A 280 -3.59 20.67 15.04
N ASN A 281 -4.64 19.92 14.68
CA ASN A 281 -5.78 20.44 13.93
C ASN A 281 -6.67 21.35 14.80
N LEU A 282 -6.85 21.02 16.07
CA LEU A 282 -7.56 21.86 17.03
C LEU A 282 -6.81 23.17 17.29
N ALA A 283 -5.49 23.11 17.47
CA ALA A 283 -4.64 24.29 17.65
C ALA A 283 -4.69 25.25 16.44
N ARG A 284 -4.80 24.71 15.21
CA ARG A 284 -4.95 25.48 13.96
C ARG A 284 -6.34 26.08 13.75
N ARG A 285 -7.36 25.58 14.43
CA ARG A 285 -8.75 26.11 14.37
C ARG A 285 -9.02 27.20 15.39
N SER A 286 -8.16 27.32 16.41
CA SER A 286 -8.23 28.34 17.47
C SER A 286 -7.39 29.61 17.20
N THR A 287 -6.77 29.71 16.02
CA THR A 287 -6.05 30.89 15.50
C THR A 287 -6.74 31.41 14.26
#